data_AF-A0A9P8MNL2-F1
#
_entry.id   AF-A0A9P8MNL2-F1
#
_cell.length_a   1.000
_cell.length_b   1.000
_cell.length_c   1.000
_cell.angle_alpha   90.00
_cell.angle_beta   90.00
_cell.angle_gamma   90.00
#
_symmetry.space_group_name_H-M   'P 1'
#
loop_
_entity.id
_entity.type
_entity.pdbx_description
1 polymer ?
#
loop_
_entity_poly.entity_id
_entity_poly.type
_entity_poly.pdbx_seq_one_letter_code
_entity_poly.pdbx_strand_id
1 'polypeptide(L)'
;MVTKSPTTRNSSPASFYAAKDSETQGSATSSSPVTPCPYSEARQLPRELKDHCQIFLEEQIHTCAINLLNSMLGSGISRQVPTSKTVPVPPPSHLALLGTLVIHPLHTTRADKPDHLIVSSLALNYLRNVLTIAGPINAGFRVAFQFHSTPRWARQSDRPGSASDSDMSDGDSNGDLDQLRGAMANEASVWSRGQDLWSTVGWAFNTATVHPHRWRYWKVWLGFMLDVLDADWAERGRLDQEAHETSGKRGHESVAWRTESMIYMYMNQDGRQTGHKRIMNALFADGGSQSLSAFLEVFEKELRGPKKASRKRKWEQALDLKSDKFGDYFDADSISSSISEPPTPEKRRGASRDVSFGCSNPGLVESIRLRLRFFKLLSAATSVLRWRLDLNQLHDGFAAGIKLLPLQMFALILEMWIQKAMPWAA
;
A
#
# COMPACT_ATOMS: atom_id res chain seq x y z
N MET A 1 8.82 27.30 83.75
CA MET A 1 7.62 27.48 82.91
C MET A 1 8.08 27.50 81.46
N VAL A 2 7.52 26.59 80.65
CA VAL A 2 7.45 26.63 79.16
C VAL A 2 8.79 26.46 78.40
N THR A 3 9.00 25.59 77.40
CA THR A 3 8.59 24.21 77.06
C THR A 3 9.36 23.82 75.77
N LYS A 4 9.87 22.59 75.70
CA LYS A 4 9.94 21.64 74.55
C LYS A 4 10.78 21.97 73.28
N SER A 5 11.99 21.39 73.21
CA SER A 5 12.47 20.21 72.43
C SER A 5 11.84 19.82 71.05
N PRO A 6 12.41 18.84 70.29
CA PRO A 6 13.68 18.82 69.53
C PRO A 6 13.52 18.18 68.11
N THR A 7 14.59 18.05 67.31
CA THR A 7 14.68 16.92 66.34
C THR A 7 16.12 16.42 66.20
N THR A 8 16.33 15.23 66.74
CA THR A 8 17.39 14.24 66.53
C THR A 8 17.67 13.97 65.04
N ARG A 9 18.85 13.52 64.59
CA ARG A 9 19.49 12.24 64.99
C ARG A 9 20.90 12.14 64.37
N ASN A 10 21.91 11.92 65.23
CA ASN A 10 23.19 11.27 64.93
C ASN A 10 22.92 9.82 64.37
N SER A 11 23.79 9.06 63.71
CA SER A 11 25.21 8.73 63.97
C SER A 11 25.68 7.68 62.94
N SER A 12 26.89 7.88 62.38
CA SER A 12 28.05 6.99 62.04
C SER A 12 27.97 5.42 62.08
N PRO A 13 29.06 4.65 61.78
CA PRO A 13 30.01 4.57 60.63
C PRO A 13 30.40 3.09 60.26
N ALA A 14 31.50 2.89 59.48
CA ALA A 14 32.38 1.70 59.32
C ALA A 14 32.19 0.80 58.05
N SER A 15 33.13 0.84 57.08
CA SER A 15 34.30 -0.07 56.85
C SER A 15 33.93 -1.32 56.02
N PHE A 16 34.57 -1.68 54.90
CA PHE A 16 35.96 -2.14 54.78
C PHE A 16 36.49 -2.07 53.32
N TYR A 17 37.82 -2.11 53.20
CA TYR A 17 38.68 -2.11 52.00
C TYR A 17 38.72 -3.45 51.22
N ALA A 18 38.89 -3.33 49.89
CA ALA A 18 39.62 -4.13 48.87
C ALA A 18 39.79 -5.68 48.95
N ALA A 19 39.57 -6.34 47.79
CA ALA A 19 40.46 -7.38 47.25
C ALA A 19 40.30 -7.53 45.70
N LYS A 20 41.45 -7.69 45.03
CA LYS A 20 41.66 -7.96 43.59
C LYS A 20 41.80 -9.47 43.34
N ASP A 21 41.52 -9.84 42.09
CA ASP A 21 41.99 -11.00 41.30
C ASP A 21 41.62 -12.43 41.74
N SER A 22 40.85 -13.10 40.87
CA SER A 22 41.04 -14.52 40.56
C SER A 22 40.63 -14.78 39.12
N GLU A 23 41.61 -15.23 38.35
CA GLU A 23 41.54 -15.64 36.96
C GLU A 23 40.57 -16.82 36.81
N THR A 24 39.76 -16.80 35.75
CA THR A 24 39.20 -18.03 35.20
C THR A 24 39.28 -17.92 33.68
N GLN A 25 40.27 -18.62 33.12
CA GLN A 25 40.39 -18.91 31.70
C GLN A 25 39.16 -19.68 31.23
N GLY A 26 38.56 -19.27 30.11
CA GLY A 26 37.47 -20.01 29.48
C GLY A 26 36.88 -19.28 28.28
N SER A 27 37.44 -19.56 27.09
CA SER A 27 36.86 -19.33 25.77
C SER A 27 36.32 -17.93 25.45
N ALA A 28 37.21 -17.10 24.92
CA ALA A 28 36.81 -16.09 23.94
C ALA A 28 36.34 -16.81 22.67
N THR A 29 35.06 -17.18 22.61
CA THR A 29 34.37 -17.25 21.32
C THR A 29 34.30 -15.81 20.81
N SER A 30 35.14 -15.51 19.83
CA SER A 30 35.01 -14.31 19.01
C SER A 30 33.62 -14.34 18.37
N SER A 31 32.66 -13.68 19.00
CA SER A 31 31.42 -13.31 18.33
C SER A 31 31.82 -12.30 17.27
N SER A 32 31.86 -12.77 16.02
CA SER A 32 31.77 -11.89 14.86
C SER A 32 30.63 -10.89 15.13
N PRO A 33 30.76 -9.61 14.75
CA PRO A 33 29.68 -8.66 14.94
C PRO A 33 28.52 -9.13 14.06
N VAL A 34 27.54 -9.81 14.69
CA VAL A 34 26.22 -10.02 14.09
C VAL A 34 25.71 -8.61 13.84
N THR A 35 25.61 -8.23 12.57
CA THR A 35 25.07 -6.92 12.20
C THR A 35 23.68 -6.84 12.81
N PRO A 36 23.40 -5.91 13.74
CA PRO A 36 22.13 -5.91 14.46
C PRO A 36 20.98 -5.80 13.45
N CYS A 37 19.97 -6.67 13.58
CA CYS A 37 18.75 -6.54 12.79
C CYS A 37 18.19 -5.11 12.96
N PRO A 38 17.99 -4.35 11.87
CA PRO A 38 17.53 -2.97 11.96
C PRO A 38 16.05 -2.86 12.37
N TYR A 39 15.33 -3.99 12.35
CA TYR A 39 13.90 -4.07 12.59
C TYR A 39 13.57 -4.69 13.93
N SER A 40 12.49 -4.21 14.53
CA SER A 40 11.95 -4.80 15.76
C SER A 40 11.18 -6.08 15.44
N GLU A 41 11.24 -7.05 16.35
CA GLU A 41 10.43 -8.26 16.27
C GLU A 41 8.94 -7.91 16.34
N ALA A 42 8.10 -8.59 15.56
CA ALA A 42 6.67 -8.33 15.58
C ALA A 42 5.96 -9.23 16.61
N ARG A 43 4.99 -8.66 17.31
CA ARG A 43 4.05 -9.39 18.17
C ARG A 43 2.63 -9.10 17.71
N GLN A 44 1.76 -10.11 17.77
CA GLN A 44 0.34 -9.93 17.51
C GLN A 44 -0.31 -8.97 18.52
N LEU A 45 -1.32 -8.24 18.07
CA LEU A 45 -2.13 -7.39 18.94
C LEU A 45 -2.80 -8.20 20.07
N PRO A 46 -2.88 -7.65 21.30
CA PRO A 46 -3.75 -8.20 22.33
C PRO A 46 -5.18 -8.37 21.80
N ARG A 47 -5.84 -9.46 22.17
CA ARG A 47 -7.13 -9.87 21.59
C ARG A 47 -8.18 -8.77 21.67
N GLU A 48 -8.32 -8.13 22.83
CA GLU A 48 -9.32 -7.09 23.06
C GLU A 48 -9.08 -5.87 22.17
N LEU A 49 -7.81 -5.50 21.97
CA LEU A 49 -7.44 -4.37 21.12
C LEU A 49 -7.57 -4.70 19.63
N LYS A 50 -7.28 -5.95 19.26
CA LYS A 50 -7.51 -6.46 17.91
C LYS A 50 -9.00 -6.41 17.58
N ASP A 51 -9.86 -6.93 18.46
CA ASP A 51 -11.31 -6.96 18.29
C ASP A 51 -11.87 -5.53 18.18
N HIS A 52 -11.42 -4.59 19.02
CA HIS A 52 -11.80 -3.18 18.90
C HIS A 52 -11.34 -2.55 17.57
N CYS A 53 -10.11 -2.83 17.12
CA CYS A 53 -9.63 -2.35 15.83
C CYS A 53 -10.46 -2.92 14.68
N GLN A 54 -10.79 -4.20 14.74
CA GLN A 54 -11.60 -4.89 13.75
C GLN A 54 -12.99 -4.26 13.65
N ILE A 55 -13.68 -4.06 14.77
CA ILE A 55 -14.99 -3.39 14.81
C ILE A 55 -14.90 -2.00 14.17
N PHE A 56 -13.91 -1.17 14.54
CA PHE A 56 -13.77 0.17 13.94
C PHE A 56 -13.46 0.13 12.44
N LEU A 57 -12.71 -0.85 11.96
CA LEU A 57 -12.42 -1.02 10.54
C LEU A 57 -13.66 -1.48 9.76
N GLU A 58 -14.48 -2.36 10.34
CA GLU A 58 -15.71 -2.88 9.73
C GLU A 58 -16.83 -1.82 9.70
N GLU A 59 -17.01 -1.07 10.79
CA GLU A 59 -17.98 0.03 10.91
C GLU A 59 -17.55 1.30 10.15
N GLN A 60 -16.47 1.24 9.37
CA GLN A 60 -15.93 2.35 8.58
C GLN A 60 -15.50 3.58 9.40
N ILE A 61 -15.23 3.40 10.69
CA ILE A 61 -14.69 4.42 11.61
C ILE A 61 -13.16 4.43 11.52
N HIS A 62 -12.63 4.55 10.30
CA HIS A 62 -11.22 4.32 9.99
C HIS A 62 -10.26 5.24 10.75
N THR A 63 -10.63 6.50 10.98
CA THR A 63 -9.81 7.45 11.73
C THR A 63 -9.54 6.96 13.16
N CYS A 64 -10.57 6.44 13.85
CA CYS A 64 -10.43 5.90 15.20
C CYS A 64 -9.56 4.63 15.20
N ALA A 65 -9.79 3.72 14.24
CA ALA A 65 -8.98 2.52 14.09
C ALA A 65 -7.48 2.86 13.89
N ILE A 66 -7.17 3.75 12.95
CA ILE A 66 -5.79 4.12 12.62
C ILE A 66 -5.10 4.85 13.77
N ASN A 67 -5.82 5.69 14.51
CA ASN A 67 -5.27 6.37 15.69
C ASN A 67 -4.97 5.39 16.84
N LEU A 68 -5.84 4.41 17.06
CA LEU A 68 -5.60 3.33 18.01
C LEU A 68 -4.36 2.51 17.61
N LEU A 69 -4.29 2.11 16.34
CA LEU A 69 -3.14 1.39 15.78
C LEU A 69 -1.82 2.17 15.93
N ASN A 70 -1.81 3.48 15.63
CA ASN A 70 -0.64 4.35 15.85
C ASN A 70 -0.24 4.44 17.32
N SER A 71 -1.21 4.56 18.23
CA SER A 71 -0.96 4.65 19.67
C SER A 71 -0.31 3.37 20.20
N MET A 72 -0.77 2.21 19.72
CA MET A 72 -0.17 0.91 20.07
C MET A 72 1.25 0.77 19.52
N LEU A 73 1.45 1.14 18.25
CA LEU A 73 2.77 1.11 17.62
C LEU A 73 3.78 1.99 18.37
N GLY A 74 3.36 3.19 18.78
CA GLY A 74 4.19 4.14 19.53
C GLY A 74 4.49 3.72 20.97
N SER A 75 3.58 2.98 21.61
CA SER A 75 3.72 2.54 23.02
C SER A 75 4.92 1.61 23.24
N GLY A 76 5.41 0.93 22.20
CA GLY A 76 6.60 0.06 22.26
C GLY A 76 7.94 0.80 22.20
N ILE A 77 7.95 2.07 21.78
CA ILE A 77 9.20 2.78 21.39
C ILE A 77 9.88 3.45 22.59
N SER A 78 9.13 3.88 23.61
CA SER A 78 9.57 4.79 24.69
C SER A 78 10.53 4.20 25.75
N ARG A 79 10.69 2.87 25.86
CA ARG A 79 11.53 2.29 26.95
C ARG A 79 13.03 2.31 26.60
N GLN A 80 13.87 3.00 27.37
CA GLN A 80 15.30 3.25 27.08
C GLN A 80 16.26 2.04 27.04
N VAL A 81 15.80 0.78 27.15
CA VAL A 81 16.69 -0.39 27.18
C VAL A 81 16.53 -1.25 25.92
N PRO A 82 17.61 -1.50 25.14
CA PRO A 82 17.57 -2.30 23.92
C PRO A 82 17.70 -3.79 24.26
N THR A 83 16.66 -4.37 24.82
CA THR A 83 16.50 -5.84 24.89
C THR A 83 15.31 -6.20 24.02
N SER A 84 15.57 -6.77 22.82
CA SER A 84 14.58 -7.42 21.93
C SER A 84 13.14 -6.91 22.08
N LYS A 85 12.89 -5.65 21.71
CA LYS A 85 11.56 -5.06 21.85
C LYS A 85 10.65 -5.62 20.78
N THR A 86 9.63 -6.37 21.20
CA THR A 86 8.56 -6.76 20.31
C THR A 86 7.58 -5.61 20.13
N VAL A 87 7.15 -5.39 18.89
CA VAL A 87 6.26 -4.30 18.50
C VAL A 87 4.90 -4.88 18.10
N PRO A 88 3.78 -4.33 18.62
CA PRO A 88 2.46 -4.79 18.25
C PRO A 88 2.16 -4.44 16.78
N VAL A 89 1.94 -5.47 15.95
CA VAL A 89 1.55 -5.34 14.54
C VAL A 89 0.15 -5.94 14.34
N PRO A 90 -0.76 -5.26 13.62
CA PRO A 90 -2.09 -5.77 13.35
C PRO A 90 -2.06 -6.95 12.36
N PRO A 91 -3.14 -7.74 12.29
CA PRO A 91 -3.28 -8.80 11.30
C PRO A 91 -3.03 -8.31 9.86
N PRO A 92 -2.50 -9.18 8.96
CA PRO A 92 -2.27 -8.83 7.56
C PRO A 92 -3.50 -8.28 6.83
N SER A 93 -4.69 -8.76 7.16
CA SER A 93 -5.97 -8.27 6.60
C SER A 93 -6.21 -6.78 6.90
N HIS A 94 -5.82 -6.32 8.09
CA HIS A 94 -5.94 -4.92 8.48
C HIS A 94 -4.94 -4.07 7.68
N LEU A 95 -3.69 -4.53 7.55
CA LEU A 95 -2.69 -3.87 6.71
C LEU A 95 -3.13 -3.79 5.24
N ALA A 96 -3.74 -4.86 4.72
CA ALA A 96 -4.29 -4.92 3.37
C ALA A 96 -5.40 -3.87 3.17
N LEU A 97 -6.34 -3.75 4.12
CA LEU A 97 -7.38 -2.73 4.07
C LEU A 97 -6.76 -1.33 4.11
N LEU A 98 -5.82 -1.05 5.01
CA LEU A 98 -5.15 0.25 5.06
C LEU A 98 -4.47 0.57 3.73
N GLY A 99 -3.80 -0.41 3.10
CA GLY A 99 -3.22 -0.26 1.76
C GLY A 99 -4.24 0.09 0.68
N THR A 100 -5.46 -0.43 0.79
CA THR A 100 -6.59 -0.04 -0.06
C THR A 100 -7.07 1.38 0.25
N LEU A 101 -7.24 1.76 1.52
CA LEU A 101 -7.74 3.08 1.92
C LEU A 101 -6.86 4.24 1.41
N VAL A 102 -5.55 4.02 1.28
CA VAL A 102 -4.61 5.01 0.72
C VAL A 102 -5.06 5.48 -0.68
N ILE A 103 -5.62 4.61 -1.51
CA ILE A 103 -5.98 4.94 -2.90
C ILE A 103 -7.44 4.80 -3.24
N HIS A 104 -8.28 4.23 -2.36
CA HIS A 104 -9.67 3.96 -2.67
C HIS A 104 -10.42 5.25 -3.05
N PRO A 105 -11.18 5.30 -4.17
CA PRO A 105 -11.83 6.52 -4.62
C PRO A 105 -12.72 7.20 -3.58
N LEU A 106 -13.40 6.44 -2.71
CA LEU A 106 -14.25 7.00 -1.64
C LEU A 106 -13.49 7.86 -0.62
N HIS A 107 -12.19 7.62 -0.45
CA HIS A 107 -11.30 8.34 0.47
C HIS A 107 -10.33 9.28 -0.27
N THR A 108 -10.47 9.40 -1.59
CA THR A 108 -9.55 10.16 -2.44
C THR A 108 -10.30 11.02 -3.47
N THR A 109 -10.48 10.54 -4.70
CA THR A 109 -11.06 11.32 -5.81
C THR A 109 -12.55 11.59 -5.69
N ARG A 110 -13.29 10.76 -4.95
CA ARG A 110 -14.75 10.86 -4.72
C ARG A 110 -15.10 11.25 -3.28
N ALA A 111 -14.12 11.66 -2.47
CA ALA A 111 -14.37 12.07 -1.10
C ALA A 111 -15.19 13.37 -1.10
N ASP A 112 -16.41 13.30 -0.57
CA ASP A 112 -17.29 14.47 -0.41
C ASP A 112 -17.02 15.22 0.91
N LYS A 113 -16.49 14.53 1.93
CA LYS A 113 -16.19 15.06 3.27
C LYS A 113 -14.68 15.18 3.49
N PRO A 114 -14.20 16.23 4.19
CA PRO A 114 -12.77 16.38 4.50
C PRO A 114 -12.24 15.21 5.33
N ASP A 115 -13.06 14.66 6.24
CA ASP A 115 -12.70 13.51 7.07
C ASP A 115 -12.28 12.29 6.25
N HIS A 116 -12.92 12.07 5.09
CA HIS A 116 -12.60 10.93 4.23
C HIS A 116 -11.23 11.07 3.57
N LEU A 117 -10.79 12.31 3.29
CA LEU A 117 -9.46 12.59 2.71
C LEU A 117 -8.36 12.34 3.73
N ILE A 118 -8.61 12.65 5.01
CA ILE A 118 -7.65 12.45 6.10
C ILE A 118 -7.34 10.96 6.26
N VAL A 119 -8.34 10.07 6.13
CA VAL A 119 -8.18 8.61 6.26
C VAL A 119 -7.06 8.06 5.35
N SER A 120 -7.02 8.46 4.08
CA SER A 120 -5.99 8.01 3.13
C SER A 120 -4.58 8.39 3.62
N SER A 121 -4.40 9.62 4.08
CA SER A 121 -3.11 10.11 4.60
C SER A 121 -2.69 9.42 5.91
N LEU A 122 -3.64 9.21 6.82
CA LEU A 122 -3.40 8.51 8.09
C LEU A 122 -3.01 7.05 7.86
N ALA A 123 -3.71 6.35 6.96
CA ALA A 123 -3.42 4.97 6.61
C ALA A 123 -2.00 4.83 6.05
N LEU A 124 -1.61 5.72 5.13
CA LEU A 124 -0.27 5.72 4.56
C LEU A 124 0.82 5.99 5.61
N ASN A 125 0.61 6.97 6.48
CA ASN A 125 1.57 7.30 7.52
C ASN A 125 1.75 6.14 8.50
N TYR A 126 0.66 5.48 8.88
CA TYR A 126 0.73 4.27 9.70
C TYR A 126 1.54 3.16 9.01
N LEU A 127 1.24 2.86 7.74
CA LEU A 127 1.94 1.82 7.00
C LEU A 127 3.45 2.10 6.87
N ARG A 128 3.84 3.37 6.65
CA ARG A 128 5.25 3.80 6.65
C ARG A 128 5.92 3.62 8.00
N ASN A 129 5.22 3.93 9.10
CA ASN A 129 5.73 3.72 10.45
C ASN A 129 5.94 2.23 10.73
N VAL A 130 4.99 1.38 10.34
CA VAL A 130 5.11 -0.08 10.47
C VAL A 130 6.31 -0.60 9.69
N LEU A 131 6.48 -0.19 8.43
CA LEU A 131 7.64 -0.57 7.61
C LEU A 131 8.96 -0.11 8.24
N THR A 132 9.00 1.08 8.83
CA THR A 132 10.21 1.63 9.44
C THR A 132 10.58 0.89 10.73
N ILE A 133 9.59 0.51 11.54
CA ILE A 133 9.80 -0.03 12.88
C ILE A 133 9.94 -1.57 12.86
N ALA A 134 8.97 -2.26 12.26
CA ALA A 134 8.90 -3.72 12.22
C ALA A 134 9.51 -4.31 10.94
N GLY A 135 9.77 -3.48 9.92
CA GLY A 135 10.34 -3.97 8.67
C GLY A 135 9.36 -4.73 7.78
N PRO A 136 9.81 -5.13 6.59
CA PRO A 136 8.98 -5.78 5.58
C PRO A 136 8.53 -7.20 5.99
N ILE A 137 9.45 -7.96 6.59
CA ILE A 137 9.23 -9.37 6.93
C ILE A 137 8.41 -9.49 8.22
N ASN A 138 8.84 -8.88 9.32
CA ASN A 138 8.15 -9.04 10.61
C ASN A 138 6.75 -8.40 10.58
N ALA A 139 6.54 -7.35 9.79
CA ALA A 139 5.20 -6.78 9.62
C ALA A 139 4.25 -7.65 8.77
N GLY A 140 4.74 -8.69 8.09
CA GLY A 140 3.91 -9.57 7.28
C GLY A 140 3.39 -8.95 5.97
N PHE A 141 4.08 -7.96 5.41
CA PHE A 141 3.63 -7.25 4.19
C PHE A 141 3.45 -8.17 2.99
N ARG A 142 4.25 -9.24 2.88
CA ARG A 142 4.12 -10.24 1.80
C ARG A 142 2.73 -10.87 1.79
N VAL A 143 2.18 -11.19 2.96
CA VAL A 143 0.84 -11.78 3.11
C VAL A 143 -0.22 -10.70 2.92
N ALA A 144 -0.04 -9.53 3.54
CA ALA A 144 -1.00 -8.43 3.47
C ALA A 144 -1.22 -7.91 2.04
N PHE A 145 -0.17 -7.84 1.22
CA PHE A 145 -0.20 -7.22 -0.11
C PHE A 145 -0.24 -8.24 -1.24
N GLN A 146 -0.77 -9.43 -0.97
CA GLN A 146 -1.00 -10.43 -2.01
C GLN A 146 -2.22 -10.04 -2.87
N PHE A 147 -2.05 -10.06 -4.20
CA PHE A 147 -3.18 -9.90 -5.12
C PHE A 147 -3.95 -11.21 -5.26
N HIS A 148 -5.27 -11.13 -5.28
CA HIS A 148 -6.16 -12.26 -5.42
C HIS A 148 -6.82 -12.18 -6.80
N SER A 149 -6.41 -13.06 -7.71
CA SER A 149 -7.10 -13.20 -8.99
C SER A 149 -8.43 -13.90 -8.77
N THR A 150 -9.51 -13.13 -8.69
CA THR A 150 -10.85 -13.71 -8.81
C THR A 150 -11.04 -14.17 -10.26
N PRO A 151 -11.23 -15.47 -10.54
CA PRO A 151 -11.49 -15.91 -11.90
C PRO A 151 -12.78 -15.24 -12.36
N ARG A 152 -12.70 -14.42 -13.42
CA ARG A 152 -13.83 -13.67 -14.01
C ARG A 152 -15.01 -14.57 -14.43
N TRP A 153 -14.84 -15.89 -14.45
CA TRP A 153 -15.85 -16.88 -14.84
C TRP A 153 -16.82 -17.31 -13.73
N ALA A 154 -16.64 -16.89 -12.48
CA ALA A 154 -17.56 -17.25 -11.40
C ALA A 154 -18.87 -16.41 -11.37
N ARG A 155 -19.13 -15.55 -12.38
CA ARG A 155 -20.37 -14.76 -12.49
C ARG A 155 -21.50 -15.46 -13.25
N GLN A 156 -21.33 -16.71 -13.67
CA GLN A 156 -22.33 -17.46 -14.44
C GLN A 156 -22.68 -18.81 -13.82
N SER A 157 -22.91 -18.83 -12.51
CA SER A 157 -23.60 -19.95 -11.85
C SER A 157 -24.66 -19.44 -10.87
N ASP A 158 -25.55 -18.57 -11.37
CA ASP A 158 -26.91 -18.50 -10.83
C ASP A 158 -27.68 -19.73 -11.31
N ARG A 159 -27.65 -20.79 -10.50
CA ARG A 159 -28.69 -21.81 -10.47
C ARG A 159 -29.13 -22.00 -9.01
N PRO A 160 -30.41 -21.77 -8.67
CA PRO A 160 -30.92 -22.13 -7.36
C PRO A 160 -31.25 -23.62 -7.38
N GLY A 161 -30.53 -24.42 -6.61
CA GLY A 161 -30.83 -25.85 -6.58
C GLY A 161 -30.00 -26.63 -5.56
N SER A 162 -30.73 -27.18 -4.60
CA SER A 162 -30.36 -28.27 -3.70
C SER A 162 -29.62 -27.88 -2.42
N ALA A 163 -30.41 -27.64 -1.38
CA ALA A 163 -30.02 -27.97 -0.03
C ALA A 163 -29.58 -29.43 0.01
N SER A 164 -28.32 -29.66 0.36
CA SER A 164 -27.83 -30.95 0.82
C SER A 164 -27.00 -30.67 2.06
N ASP A 165 -27.57 -31.01 3.21
CA ASP A 165 -26.84 -31.22 4.45
C ASP A 165 -25.70 -32.21 4.17
N SER A 166 -24.47 -31.75 4.37
CA SER A 166 -23.37 -32.63 4.71
C SER A 166 -22.45 -31.88 5.66
N ASP A 167 -22.65 -32.23 6.93
CA ASP A 167 -21.71 -32.23 8.03
C ASP A 167 -20.29 -32.70 7.60
N MET A 168 -19.30 -32.40 8.44
CA MET A 168 -17.86 -32.69 8.37
C MET A 168 -16.96 -31.56 7.83
N SER A 169 -16.45 -30.73 8.75
CA SER A 169 -15.02 -30.78 9.13
C SER A 169 -14.66 -29.57 10.00
N ASP A 170 -14.81 -29.72 11.32
CA ASP A 170 -14.12 -28.88 12.31
C ASP A 170 -12.61 -29.12 12.17
N GLY A 171 -11.94 -28.23 11.45
CA GLY A 171 -10.51 -28.26 11.19
C GLY A 171 -10.00 -26.86 10.89
N ASP A 172 -9.55 -26.19 11.95
CA ASP A 172 -8.78 -24.94 11.93
C ASP A 172 -9.55 -23.62 11.70
N SER A 173 -10.60 -23.39 12.50
CA SER A 173 -11.35 -22.12 12.58
C SER A 173 -10.62 -20.99 13.34
N ASN A 174 -9.29 -20.88 13.19
CA ASN A 174 -8.55 -19.68 13.62
C ASN A 174 -8.30 -18.71 12.45
N GLY A 175 -8.58 -19.10 11.21
CA GLY A 175 -8.44 -18.25 10.02
C GLY A 175 -9.59 -17.24 9.82
N ASP A 176 -10.78 -17.52 10.36
CA ASP A 176 -11.98 -16.69 10.14
C ASP A 176 -12.06 -15.48 11.10
N LEU A 177 -11.37 -15.53 12.25
CA LEU A 177 -11.41 -14.45 13.24
C LEU A 177 -10.68 -13.18 12.79
N ASP A 178 -9.69 -13.31 11.90
CA ASP A 178 -8.84 -12.21 11.46
C ASP A 178 -9.35 -11.58 10.15
N GLN A 179 -10.38 -12.15 9.54
CA GLN A 179 -10.90 -11.68 8.27
C GLN A 179 -11.91 -10.55 8.47
N LEU A 180 -11.63 -9.40 7.86
CA LEU A 180 -12.55 -8.27 7.84
C LEU A 180 -13.71 -8.57 6.87
N ARG A 181 -14.95 -8.37 7.29
CA ARG A 181 -16.14 -8.63 6.45
C ARG A 181 -16.47 -7.50 5.47
N GLY A 182 -15.91 -6.32 5.68
CA GLY A 182 -16.21 -5.11 4.90
C GLY A 182 -15.86 -5.23 3.41
N ALA A 183 -16.68 -4.60 2.55
CA ALA A 183 -16.49 -4.65 1.09
C ALA A 183 -15.10 -4.14 0.64
N MET A 184 -14.58 -3.06 1.25
CA MET A 184 -13.26 -2.49 0.93
C MET A 184 -12.09 -3.38 1.36
N ALA A 185 -12.28 -4.30 2.30
CA ALA A 185 -11.27 -5.29 2.67
C ALA A 185 -11.25 -6.48 1.71
N ASN A 186 -12.39 -6.78 1.07
CA ASN A 186 -12.58 -7.95 0.22
C ASN A 186 -12.75 -7.55 -1.26
N GLU A 187 -13.98 -7.56 -1.78
CA GLU A 187 -14.30 -7.42 -3.22
C GLU A 187 -13.93 -6.05 -3.82
N ALA A 188 -14.02 -4.99 -3.02
CA ALA A 188 -13.66 -3.63 -3.43
C ALA A 188 -12.20 -3.26 -3.05
N SER A 189 -11.40 -4.22 -2.58
CA SER A 189 -10.00 -3.98 -2.27
C SER A 189 -9.15 -3.81 -3.54
N VAL A 190 -8.04 -3.08 -3.42
CA VAL A 190 -7.05 -2.97 -4.51
C VAL A 190 -6.47 -4.33 -4.89
N TRP A 191 -6.36 -5.22 -3.92
CA TRP A 191 -5.78 -6.56 -4.06
C TRP A 191 -6.67 -7.51 -4.83
N SER A 192 -7.99 -7.38 -4.69
CA SER A 192 -8.97 -8.18 -5.43
C SER A 192 -9.28 -7.59 -6.80
N ARG A 193 -9.42 -6.26 -6.90
CA ARG A 193 -9.81 -5.61 -8.16
C ARG A 193 -8.64 -5.36 -9.11
N GLY A 194 -7.44 -5.19 -8.58
CA GLY A 194 -6.23 -4.95 -9.36
C GLY A 194 -5.78 -6.14 -10.21
N GLN A 195 -6.37 -7.33 -10.00
CA GLN A 195 -6.01 -8.63 -10.60
C GLN A 195 -4.60 -9.11 -10.20
N ASP A 196 -3.59 -8.32 -10.53
CA ASP A 196 -2.17 -8.53 -10.26
C ASP A 196 -1.44 -7.18 -10.11
N LEU A 197 -0.20 -7.21 -9.62
CA LEU A 197 0.59 -6.00 -9.42
C LEU A 197 0.80 -5.25 -10.74
N TRP A 198 1.13 -5.95 -11.82
CA TRP A 198 1.54 -5.33 -13.08
C TRP A 198 0.36 -4.68 -13.81
N SER A 199 -0.83 -5.26 -13.73
CA SER A 199 -2.07 -4.65 -14.19
C SER A 199 -2.37 -3.36 -13.45
N THR A 200 -2.20 -3.38 -12.12
CA THR A 200 -2.38 -2.22 -11.25
C THR A 200 -1.36 -1.12 -11.57
N VAL A 201 -0.08 -1.49 -11.75
CA VAL A 201 1.00 -0.58 -12.14
C VAL A 201 0.76 0.03 -13.52
N GLY A 202 0.35 -0.78 -14.50
CA GLY A 202 0.05 -0.31 -15.85
C GLY A 202 -1.11 0.70 -15.86
N TRP A 203 -2.18 0.43 -15.11
CA TRP A 203 -3.28 1.38 -14.93
C TRP A 203 -2.81 2.66 -14.25
N ALA A 204 -2.09 2.55 -13.14
CA ALA A 204 -1.57 3.68 -12.40
C ALA A 204 -0.69 4.58 -13.29
N PHE A 205 0.16 4.00 -14.14
CA PHE A 205 0.97 4.76 -15.10
C PHE A 205 0.17 5.37 -16.25
N ASN A 206 -0.89 4.74 -16.72
CA ASN A 206 -1.85 5.40 -17.61
C ASN A 206 -2.48 6.65 -16.96
N THR A 207 -2.77 6.60 -15.65
CA THR A 207 -3.29 7.80 -14.96
C THR A 207 -2.27 8.93 -14.89
N ALA A 208 -0.97 8.63 -14.91
CA ALA A 208 0.09 9.64 -14.88
C ALA A 208 0.05 10.58 -16.09
N THR A 209 -0.38 10.06 -17.25
CA THR A 209 -0.51 10.83 -18.50
C THR A 209 -1.94 11.32 -18.71
N VAL A 210 -2.95 10.48 -18.52
CA VAL A 210 -4.33 10.84 -18.91
C VAL A 210 -5.11 11.50 -17.78
N HIS A 211 -4.77 11.21 -16.52
CA HIS A 211 -5.56 11.60 -15.35
C HIS A 211 -4.72 12.14 -14.17
N PRO A 212 -4.09 13.34 -14.28
CA PRO A 212 -3.16 13.87 -13.27
C PRO A 212 -3.76 13.99 -11.85
N HIS A 213 -5.05 14.30 -11.75
CA HIS A 213 -5.75 14.39 -10.46
C HIS A 213 -5.86 13.03 -9.75
N ARG A 214 -5.95 11.94 -10.52
CA ARG A 214 -5.96 10.58 -9.97
C ARG A 214 -4.53 10.09 -9.70
N TRP A 215 -3.60 10.44 -10.59
CA TRP A 215 -2.18 10.12 -10.47
C TRP A 215 -1.58 10.49 -9.11
N ARG A 216 -1.93 11.63 -8.52
CA ARG A 216 -1.37 12.05 -7.22
C ARG A 216 -1.51 10.99 -6.10
N TYR A 217 -2.58 10.19 -6.13
CA TYR A 217 -2.80 9.12 -5.15
C TYR A 217 -2.05 7.85 -5.54
N TRP A 218 -2.10 7.47 -6.82
CA TRP A 218 -1.34 6.34 -7.35
C TRP A 218 0.17 6.50 -7.18
N LYS A 219 0.71 7.69 -7.44
CA LYS A 219 2.12 8.03 -7.23
C LYS A 219 2.57 7.71 -5.82
N VAL A 220 1.79 8.13 -4.83
CA VAL A 220 2.15 7.97 -3.41
C VAL A 220 2.06 6.51 -2.98
N TRP A 221 1.03 5.79 -3.44
CA TRP A 221 0.86 4.37 -3.19
C TRP A 221 1.94 3.52 -3.87
N LEU A 222 2.24 3.78 -5.15
CA LEU A 222 3.34 3.13 -5.86
C LEU A 222 4.69 3.42 -5.23
N GLY A 223 4.90 4.65 -4.76
CA GLY A 223 6.08 5.02 -3.99
C GLY A 223 6.23 4.15 -2.75
N PHE A 224 5.18 4.03 -1.94
CA PHE A 224 5.18 3.18 -0.76
C PHE A 224 5.35 1.68 -1.10
N MET A 225 4.67 1.18 -2.13
CA MET A 225 4.84 -0.21 -2.58
C MET A 225 6.29 -0.50 -2.99
N LEU A 226 6.94 0.43 -3.70
CA LEU A 226 8.36 0.31 -4.03
C LEU A 226 9.25 0.36 -2.79
N ASP A 227 8.92 1.19 -1.79
CA ASP A 227 9.68 1.25 -0.53
C ASP A 227 9.57 -0.08 0.24
N VAL A 228 8.39 -0.71 0.27
CA VAL A 228 8.19 -2.05 0.85
C VAL A 228 8.96 -3.11 0.08
N LEU A 229 8.88 -3.09 -1.25
CA LEU A 229 9.55 -4.05 -2.13
C LEU A 229 11.09 -3.95 -2.04
N ASP A 230 11.63 -2.73 -2.03
CA ASP A 230 13.06 -2.48 -1.88
C ASP A 230 13.55 -2.94 -0.49
N ALA A 231 12.79 -2.63 0.57
CA ALA A 231 13.11 -3.07 1.93
C ALA A 231 13.05 -4.60 2.06
N ASP A 232 12.00 -5.26 1.54
CA ASP A 232 11.84 -6.72 1.58
C ASP A 232 13.01 -7.42 0.87
N TRP A 233 13.37 -6.91 -0.31
CA TRP A 233 14.50 -7.42 -1.08
C TRP A 233 15.84 -7.24 -0.35
N ALA A 234 16.05 -6.09 0.28
CA ALA A 234 17.27 -5.80 1.04
C ALA A 234 17.38 -6.68 2.29
N GLU A 235 16.31 -6.79 3.08
CA GLU A 235 16.32 -7.54 4.34
C GLU A 235 16.48 -9.04 4.11
N ARG A 236 15.78 -9.61 3.12
CA ARG A 236 15.98 -11.03 2.74
C ARG A 236 17.39 -11.28 2.25
N GLY A 237 17.98 -10.31 1.57
CA GLY A 237 19.38 -10.35 1.20
C GLY A 237 20.35 -10.38 2.36
N ARG A 238 20.09 -9.56 3.38
CA ARG A 238 20.86 -9.55 4.63
C ARG A 238 20.78 -10.91 5.32
N LEU A 239 19.59 -11.53 5.37
CA LEU A 239 19.38 -12.85 5.97
C LEU A 239 20.07 -13.99 5.19
N ASP A 240 20.03 -13.95 3.85
CA ASP A 240 20.76 -14.91 3.00
C ASP A 240 22.29 -14.81 3.25
N GLN A 241 22.82 -13.59 3.33
CA GLN A 241 24.23 -13.33 3.64
C GLN A 241 24.61 -13.79 5.05
N GLU A 242 23.78 -13.49 6.06
CA GLU A 242 24.00 -13.92 7.45
C GLU A 242 23.99 -15.46 7.59
N ALA A 243 23.09 -16.13 6.88
CA ALA A 243 23.06 -17.59 6.81
C ALA A 243 24.31 -18.17 6.12
N HIS A 244 24.81 -17.49 5.09
CA HIS A 244 26.06 -17.88 4.41
C HIS A 244 27.29 -17.69 5.29
N GLU A 245 27.33 -16.62 6.08
CA GLU A 245 28.40 -16.38 7.06
C GLU A 245 28.38 -17.41 8.19
N THR A 246 27.20 -17.73 8.71
CA THR A 246 27.00 -18.72 9.78
C THR A 246 27.39 -20.13 9.33
N SER A 247 27.19 -20.47 8.05
CA SER A 247 27.63 -21.75 7.47
C SER A 247 29.13 -21.81 7.14
N GLY A 248 29.90 -20.77 7.49
CA GLY A 248 31.35 -20.71 7.29
C GLY A 248 31.74 -20.45 5.84
N LYS A 249 30.91 -19.75 5.07
CA LYS A 249 31.13 -19.40 3.65
C LYS A 249 31.41 -20.61 2.75
N ARG A 250 30.88 -21.78 3.10
CA ARG A 250 31.04 -22.99 2.29
C ARG A 250 29.98 -23.01 1.18
N GLY A 251 30.44 -23.00 -0.08
CA GLY A 251 29.59 -23.11 -1.26
C GLY A 251 29.09 -21.75 -1.79
N HIS A 252 28.07 -21.79 -2.64
CA HIS A 252 27.41 -20.60 -3.16
C HIS A 252 26.54 -19.95 -2.09
N GLU A 253 26.38 -18.62 -2.11
CA GLU A 253 25.44 -17.91 -1.25
C GLU A 253 24.03 -18.50 -1.43
N SER A 254 23.39 -18.87 -0.32
CA SER A 254 22.01 -19.35 -0.35
C SER A 254 21.10 -18.20 -0.79
N VAL A 255 20.11 -18.48 -1.63
CA VAL A 255 19.10 -17.49 -2.06
C VAL A 255 17.71 -17.81 -1.50
N ALA A 256 17.64 -18.62 -0.45
CA ALA A 256 16.41 -19.16 0.11
C ALA A 256 15.47 -18.07 0.65
N TRP A 257 16.01 -17.03 1.27
CA TRP A 257 15.20 -15.90 1.74
C TRP A 257 14.74 -15.04 0.57
N ARG A 258 15.61 -14.76 -0.40
CA ARG A 258 15.26 -13.97 -1.60
C ARG A 258 14.26 -14.67 -2.52
N THR A 259 14.22 -16.01 -2.59
CA THR A 259 13.16 -16.75 -3.30
C THR A 259 11.78 -16.52 -2.68
N GLU A 260 11.72 -16.16 -1.41
CA GLU A 260 10.47 -15.82 -0.73
C GLU A 260 10.13 -14.31 -0.77
N SER A 261 10.89 -13.52 -1.53
CA SER A 261 10.64 -12.07 -1.65
C SER A 261 9.33 -11.73 -2.36
N MET A 262 8.77 -10.58 -2.01
CA MET A 262 7.56 -10.03 -2.63
C MET A 262 7.75 -9.77 -4.12
N ILE A 263 8.91 -9.26 -4.53
CA ILE A 263 9.19 -9.04 -5.95
C ILE A 263 9.22 -10.36 -6.72
N TYR A 264 9.80 -11.42 -6.14
CA TYR A 264 9.78 -12.74 -6.76
C TYR A 264 8.36 -13.31 -6.85
N MET A 265 7.54 -13.12 -5.81
CA MET A 265 6.11 -13.46 -5.83
C MET A 265 5.42 -12.79 -7.03
N TYR A 266 5.58 -11.47 -7.22
CA TYR A 266 4.95 -10.74 -8.33
C TYR A 266 5.51 -11.07 -9.71
N MET A 267 6.78 -11.44 -9.82
CA MET A 267 7.38 -11.89 -11.10
C MET A 267 6.84 -13.24 -11.57
N ASN A 268 6.30 -14.05 -10.65
CA ASN A 268 5.84 -15.42 -10.92
C ASN A 268 4.32 -15.60 -10.96
N GLN A 269 3.54 -14.50 -10.86
CA GLN A 269 2.08 -14.59 -10.85
C GLN A 269 1.49 -15.11 -12.17
N ASP A 270 2.14 -14.80 -13.30
CA ASP A 270 1.80 -15.31 -14.63
C ASP A 270 2.99 -16.13 -15.17
N GLY A 271 2.73 -17.17 -15.98
CA GLY A 271 3.77 -18.04 -16.54
C GLY A 271 4.98 -17.31 -17.16
N ARG A 272 6.18 -17.90 -17.04
CA ARG A 272 7.51 -17.26 -17.20
C ARG A 272 7.71 -16.34 -18.41
N GLN A 273 7.26 -16.74 -19.61
CA GLN A 273 7.49 -15.95 -20.84
C GLN A 273 6.45 -14.86 -21.05
N THR A 274 5.18 -15.16 -20.76
CA THR A 274 4.08 -14.19 -20.82
C THR A 274 4.24 -13.10 -19.76
N GLY A 275 4.80 -13.47 -18.59
CA GLY A 275 5.10 -12.56 -17.48
C GLY A 275 6.04 -11.42 -17.88
N HIS A 276 7.19 -11.70 -18.48
CA HIS A 276 8.16 -10.63 -18.84
C HIS A 276 7.57 -9.59 -19.79
N LYS A 277 6.86 -10.02 -20.84
CA LYS A 277 6.21 -9.10 -21.78
C LYS A 277 5.14 -8.25 -21.09
N ARG A 278 4.34 -8.85 -20.20
CA ARG A 278 3.31 -8.14 -19.43
C ARG A 278 3.93 -7.09 -18.50
N ILE A 279 5.00 -7.45 -17.79
CA ILE A 279 5.76 -6.54 -16.92
C ILE A 279 6.27 -5.35 -17.73
N MET A 280 6.90 -5.60 -18.88
CA MET A 280 7.40 -4.52 -19.74
C MET A 280 6.26 -3.62 -20.23
N ASN A 281 5.16 -4.19 -20.72
CA ASN A 281 4.01 -3.42 -21.15
C ASN A 281 3.44 -2.54 -20.03
N ALA A 282 3.40 -3.04 -18.79
CA ALA A 282 2.96 -2.26 -17.63
C ALA A 282 3.92 -1.12 -17.32
N LEU A 283 5.24 -1.38 -17.31
CA LEU A 283 6.27 -0.38 -17.06
C LEU A 283 6.34 0.71 -18.14
N PHE A 284 5.88 0.44 -19.35
CA PHE A 284 5.83 1.40 -20.47
C PHE A 284 4.43 1.91 -20.79
N ALA A 285 3.42 1.58 -19.97
CA ALA A 285 2.07 2.08 -20.14
C ALA A 285 2.08 3.62 -20.19
N ASP A 286 1.65 4.18 -21.32
CA ASP A 286 1.79 5.59 -21.68
C ASP A 286 0.45 6.33 -21.72
N GLY A 287 -0.67 5.64 -21.50
CA GLY A 287 -2.01 6.20 -21.63
C GLY A 287 -2.50 6.31 -23.08
N GLY A 288 -1.76 5.76 -24.06
CA GLY A 288 -2.27 5.60 -25.42
C GLY A 288 -3.44 4.62 -25.49
N SER A 289 -4.14 4.57 -26.63
CA SER A 289 -5.32 3.70 -26.80
C SER A 289 -5.03 2.23 -26.53
N GLN A 290 -3.86 1.73 -26.93
CA GLN A 290 -3.45 0.36 -26.69
C GLN A 290 -3.23 0.10 -25.19
N SER A 291 -2.47 0.98 -24.51
CA SER A 291 -2.19 0.90 -23.08
C SER A 291 -3.46 1.00 -22.23
N LEU A 292 -4.41 1.88 -22.58
CA LEU A 292 -5.70 2.00 -21.90
C LEU A 292 -6.59 0.77 -22.09
N SER A 293 -6.52 0.11 -23.25
CA SER A 293 -7.26 -1.13 -23.48
C SER A 293 -6.67 -2.33 -22.75
N ALA A 294 -5.34 -2.34 -22.56
CA ALA A 294 -4.62 -3.41 -21.87
C ALA A 294 -4.73 -3.32 -20.35
N PHE A 295 -4.79 -2.11 -19.80
CA PHE A 295 -4.83 -1.85 -18.36
C PHE A 295 -6.07 -1.05 -17.99
N LEU A 296 -7.10 -1.76 -17.51
CA LEU A 296 -8.40 -1.20 -17.14
C LEU A 296 -8.37 -0.53 -15.76
N GLU A 297 -9.39 0.30 -15.49
CA GLU A 297 -9.60 0.90 -14.17
C GLU A 297 -9.62 -0.18 -13.08
N VAL A 298 -8.86 0.05 -12.00
CA VAL A 298 -8.83 -0.85 -10.85
C VAL A 298 -10.12 -0.70 -10.04
N PHE A 299 -10.60 0.54 -9.86
CA PHE A 299 -11.86 0.78 -9.16
C PHE A 299 -12.99 1.06 -10.14
N GLU A 300 -14.22 0.69 -9.76
CA GLU A 300 -15.36 1.01 -10.59
C GLU A 300 -15.61 2.53 -10.59
N LYS A 301 -15.63 3.12 -11.80
CA LYS A 301 -15.87 4.56 -12.02
C LYS A 301 -14.83 5.38 -11.22
N GLU A 302 -13.58 4.97 -11.31
CA GLU A 302 -12.47 5.52 -10.53
C GLU A 302 -12.24 7.01 -10.83
N LEU A 303 -12.45 7.36 -12.10
CA LEU A 303 -12.28 8.70 -12.64
C LEU A 303 -13.45 9.64 -12.36
N ARG A 304 -14.55 9.12 -11.80
CA ARG A 304 -15.70 9.95 -11.44
C ARG A 304 -15.32 10.84 -10.26
N GLY A 305 -15.59 12.15 -10.38
CA GLY A 305 -15.41 13.10 -9.28
C GLY A 305 -16.44 12.95 -8.16
N PRO A 306 -16.37 13.81 -7.13
CA PRO A 306 -17.33 13.88 -6.04
C PRO A 306 -18.76 13.95 -6.57
N LYS A 307 -19.72 13.32 -5.87
CA LYS A 307 -21.12 13.37 -6.31
C LYS A 307 -21.57 14.83 -6.14
N LYS A 308 -21.81 15.54 -7.25
CA LYS A 308 -22.44 16.86 -7.19
C LYS A 308 -23.76 16.67 -6.45
N ALA A 309 -23.88 17.25 -5.25
CA ALA A 309 -25.16 17.35 -4.58
C ALA A 309 -26.10 17.97 -5.61
N SER A 310 -27.15 17.23 -6.02
CA SER A 310 -28.15 17.83 -6.89
C SER A 310 -28.61 19.07 -6.14
N ARG A 311 -28.41 20.25 -6.74
CA ARG A 311 -29.16 21.43 -6.33
C ARG A 311 -30.63 21.09 -6.61
N LYS A 312 -31.27 20.30 -5.75
CA LYS A 312 -32.67 20.50 -5.43
C LYS A 312 -32.67 21.96 -5.04
N ARG A 313 -33.18 22.80 -5.94
CA ARG A 313 -33.35 24.22 -5.71
C ARG A 313 -33.92 24.30 -4.30
N LYS A 314 -33.15 24.85 -3.37
CA LYS A 314 -33.69 25.33 -2.12
C LYS A 314 -34.64 26.42 -2.60
N TRP A 315 -35.90 26.06 -2.82
CA TRP A 315 -36.99 27.00 -2.80
C TRP A 315 -37.00 27.52 -1.37
N GLU A 316 -36.11 28.46 -1.08
CA GLU A 316 -36.43 29.56 -0.18
C GLU A 316 -37.46 30.41 -0.96
N GLN A 317 -38.62 29.81 -1.22
CA GLN A 317 -39.81 30.54 -1.55
C GLN A 317 -40.18 31.18 -0.23
N ALA A 318 -40.02 32.50 -0.18
CA ALA A 318 -40.27 33.31 0.99
C ALA A 318 -41.62 32.92 1.62
N LEU A 319 -41.57 32.25 2.76
CA LEU A 319 -42.69 32.10 3.67
C LEU A 319 -42.98 33.48 4.23
N ASP A 320 -43.81 34.25 3.52
CA ASP A 320 -44.30 35.52 3.99
C ASP A 320 -45.47 35.29 4.95
N LEU A 321 -45.13 35.07 6.22
CA LEU A 321 -46.06 34.91 7.33
C LEU A 321 -46.98 36.13 7.56
N LYS A 322 -46.71 37.28 6.90
CA LYS A 322 -47.58 38.45 6.99
C LYS A 322 -48.67 38.49 5.93
N SER A 323 -48.55 37.69 4.87
CA SER A 323 -49.47 37.71 3.73
C SER A 323 -50.35 36.45 3.64
N ASP A 324 -50.40 35.62 4.69
CA ASP A 324 -51.25 34.44 4.83
C ASP A 324 -51.22 33.47 3.62
N LYS A 325 -50.07 33.35 2.97
CA LYS A 325 -49.83 32.39 1.88
C LYS A 325 -49.14 31.16 2.43
N PHE A 326 -49.94 30.19 2.86
CA PHE A 326 -49.47 28.84 3.13
C PHE A 326 -49.27 28.12 1.79
N GLY A 327 -48.11 27.50 1.60
CA GLY A 327 -47.85 26.72 0.39
C GLY A 327 -48.86 25.58 0.28
N ASP A 328 -49.62 25.57 -0.81
CA ASP A 328 -50.62 24.54 -1.11
C ASP A 328 -49.98 23.16 -1.12
N TYR A 329 -50.23 22.41 -0.06
CA TYR A 329 -50.14 20.96 -0.06
C TYR A 329 -51.50 20.44 -0.51
N PHE A 330 -51.50 19.50 -1.46
CA PHE A 330 -52.66 18.88 -2.15
C PHE A 330 -53.02 19.49 -3.51
N ASP A 331 -52.29 19.07 -4.53
CA ASP A 331 -52.94 18.71 -5.80
C ASP A 331 -52.30 17.42 -6.34
N ALA A 332 -52.73 16.31 -5.75
CA ALA A 332 -52.54 14.98 -6.31
C ALA A 332 -53.81 14.68 -7.10
N ASP A 333 -53.80 15.00 -8.40
CA ASP A 333 -54.40 14.22 -9.50
C ASP A 333 -54.52 15.07 -10.77
N SER A 334 -53.54 14.94 -11.66
CA SER A 334 -53.73 15.21 -13.09
C SER A 334 -52.76 14.38 -13.93
N ILE A 335 -53.24 13.21 -14.30
CA ILE A 335 -52.78 12.39 -15.42
C ILE A 335 -53.14 13.11 -16.74
N SER A 336 -52.15 13.45 -17.57
CA SER A 336 -52.18 13.17 -19.01
C SER A 336 -50.88 13.58 -19.72
N SER A 337 -50.51 12.68 -20.62
CA SER A 337 -49.46 12.60 -21.63
C SER A 337 -49.09 13.84 -22.47
N SER A 338 -47.86 13.72 -23.01
CA SER A 338 -47.39 14.20 -24.32
C SER A 338 -46.29 15.26 -24.28
N ILE A 339 -45.05 14.77 -24.34
CA ILE A 339 -44.05 15.11 -25.37
C ILE A 339 -44.02 16.57 -25.80
N SER A 340 -42.96 17.27 -25.41
CA SER A 340 -42.21 18.19 -26.28
C SER A 340 -40.83 18.45 -25.64
N GLU A 341 -39.81 17.83 -26.23
CA GLU A 341 -38.40 18.10 -25.96
C GLU A 341 -38.04 19.56 -26.29
N PRO A 342 -37.33 20.29 -25.42
CA PRO A 342 -36.59 21.46 -25.87
C PRO A 342 -35.31 21.01 -26.60
N PRO A 343 -34.89 21.72 -27.65
CA PRO A 343 -33.85 21.24 -28.56
C PRO A 343 -32.53 21.08 -27.83
N THR A 344 -31.94 19.90 -28.03
CA THR A 344 -30.62 19.52 -27.56
C THR A 344 -29.60 20.53 -28.09
N PRO A 345 -28.80 21.21 -27.24
CA PRO A 345 -27.68 21.97 -27.76
C PRO A 345 -26.71 20.98 -28.39
N GLU A 346 -26.44 21.19 -29.68
CA GLU A 346 -25.50 20.41 -30.46
C GLU A 346 -24.21 20.20 -29.66
N LYS A 347 -23.92 18.93 -29.37
CA LYS A 347 -22.57 18.50 -29.01
C LYS A 347 -21.65 18.95 -30.13
N ARG A 348 -20.96 20.08 -29.94
CA ARG A 348 -19.67 20.31 -30.59
C ARG A 348 -18.85 19.08 -30.31
N ARG A 349 -18.63 18.26 -31.36
CA ARG A 349 -17.56 17.28 -31.38
C ARG A 349 -16.31 18.09 -31.10
N GLY A 350 -15.88 18.11 -29.84
CA GLY A 350 -14.56 18.58 -29.49
C GLY A 350 -13.64 17.68 -30.28
N ALA A 351 -13.04 18.24 -31.33
CA ALA A 351 -11.82 17.71 -31.87
C ALA A 351 -10.97 17.36 -30.66
N SER A 352 -10.63 16.08 -30.52
CA SER A 352 -9.59 15.64 -29.61
C SER A 352 -8.42 16.55 -29.90
N ARG A 353 -8.24 17.58 -29.06
CA ARG A 353 -7.05 18.39 -29.10
C ARG A 353 -5.98 17.36 -28.87
N ASP A 354 -5.19 17.11 -29.90
CA ASP A 354 -3.94 16.39 -29.82
C ASP A 354 -3.05 17.26 -28.92
N VAL A 355 -3.28 17.14 -27.60
CA VAL A 355 -2.52 17.86 -26.60
C VAL A 355 -1.19 17.16 -26.61
N SER A 356 -0.24 17.80 -27.30
CA SER A 356 1.17 17.43 -27.37
C SER A 356 1.61 16.77 -26.07
N PHE A 357 1.91 15.48 -26.19
CA PHE A 357 1.89 14.47 -25.14
C PHE A 357 2.88 14.70 -23.99
N GLY A 358 3.77 15.68 -24.06
CA GLY A 358 4.87 15.77 -23.10
C GLY A 358 5.27 17.14 -22.55
N CYS A 359 4.86 18.29 -23.12
CA CYS A 359 5.32 19.58 -22.56
C CYS A 359 4.45 20.11 -21.41
N SER A 360 3.31 19.49 -21.12
CA SER A 360 2.35 20.02 -20.13
C SER A 360 1.98 19.03 -19.02
N ASN A 361 2.68 17.90 -18.90
CA ASN A 361 2.25 16.81 -18.01
C ASN A 361 3.29 16.44 -16.94
N PRO A 362 3.28 17.14 -15.77
CA PRO A 362 4.16 16.82 -14.64
C PRO A 362 4.10 15.36 -14.19
N GLY A 363 2.94 14.70 -14.34
CA GLY A 363 2.76 13.31 -13.94
C GLY A 363 3.69 12.35 -14.68
N LEU A 364 4.05 12.67 -15.92
CA LEU A 364 4.92 11.84 -16.74
C LEU A 364 6.35 11.79 -16.20
N VAL A 365 6.94 12.96 -15.91
CA VAL A 365 8.28 13.10 -15.31
C VAL A 365 8.36 12.35 -13.98
N GLU A 366 7.33 12.51 -13.15
CA GLU A 366 7.26 11.85 -11.85
C GLU A 366 7.14 10.32 -11.96
N SER A 367 6.45 9.83 -12.98
CA SER A 367 6.28 8.40 -13.23
C SER A 367 7.58 7.71 -13.62
N ILE A 368 8.48 8.41 -14.35
CA ILE A 368 9.74 7.83 -14.83
C ILE A 368 10.61 7.35 -13.68
N ARG A 369 10.66 8.11 -12.57
CA ARG A 369 11.43 7.70 -11.38
C ARG A 369 10.96 6.36 -10.84
N LEU A 370 9.65 6.16 -10.78
CA LEU A 370 9.02 4.93 -10.28
C LEU A 370 9.24 3.76 -11.26
N ARG A 371 9.09 3.99 -12.57
CA ARG A 371 9.38 3.00 -13.62
C ARG A 371 10.82 2.48 -13.53
N LEU A 372 11.79 3.39 -13.38
CA LEU A 372 13.20 3.04 -13.23
C LEU A 372 13.50 2.31 -11.92
N ARG A 373 12.82 2.65 -10.81
CA ARG A 373 12.94 1.90 -9.55
C ARG A 373 12.43 0.47 -9.71
N PHE A 374 11.24 0.27 -10.30
CA PHE A 374 10.73 -1.07 -10.59
C PHE A 374 11.70 -1.86 -11.47
N PHE A 375 12.18 -1.28 -12.57
CA PHE A 375 13.11 -1.95 -13.47
C PHE A 375 14.43 -2.31 -12.77
N LYS A 376 15.00 -1.41 -11.95
CA LYS A 376 16.19 -1.69 -11.14
C LYS A 376 15.97 -2.90 -10.24
N LEU A 377 14.84 -2.93 -9.52
CA LEU A 377 14.52 -4.02 -8.61
C LEU A 377 14.30 -5.35 -9.37
N LEU A 378 13.57 -5.32 -10.49
CA LEU A 378 13.39 -6.47 -11.37
C LEU A 378 14.71 -7.01 -11.91
N SER A 379 15.61 -6.12 -12.34
CA SER A 379 16.94 -6.49 -12.82
C SER A 379 17.76 -7.14 -11.70
N ALA A 380 17.72 -6.58 -10.48
CA ALA A 380 18.41 -7.16 -9.33
C ALA A 380 17.85 -8.55 -8.99
N ALA A 381 16.53 -8.68 -8.90
CA ALA A 381 15.87 -9.94 -8.62
C ALA A 381 16.16 -11.01 -9.70
N THR A 382 16.09 -10.63 -10.97
CA THR A 382 16.42 -11.52 -12.10
C THR A 382 17.89 -11.94 -12.08
N SER A 383 18.80 -11.01 -11.78
CA SER A 383 20.23 -11.33 -11.73
C SER A 383 20.61 -12.34 -10.64
N VAL A 384 19.91 -12.30 -9.51
CA VAL A 384 20.18 -13.16 -8.35
C VAL A 384 19.41 -14.48 -8.43
N LEU A 385 18.14 -14.44 -8.83
CA LEU A 385 17.23 -15.60 -8.77
C LEU A 385 17.06 -16.33 -10.10
N ARG A 386 17.50 -15.74 -11.22
CA ARG A 386 17.31 -16.31 -12.56
C ARG A 386 18.64 -16.47 -13.28
N TRP A 387 18.58 -17.14 -14.43
CA TRP A 387 19.72 -17.33 -15.30
C TRP A 387 20.05 -16.09 -16.12
N ARG A 388 21.31 -15.97 -16.54
CA ARG A 388 21.81 -14.86 -17.37
C ARG A 388 20.96 -14.59 -18.62
N LEU A 389 20.39 -15.65 -19.23
CA LEU A 389 19.52 -15.52 -20.40
C LEU A 389 18.25 -14.72 -20.11
N ASP A 390 17.63 -14.92 -18.94
CA ASP A 390 16.43 -14.16 -18.54
C ASP A 390 16.77 -12.70 -18.27
N LEU A 391 17.96 -12.43 -17.71
CA LEU A 391 18.43 -11.06 -17.48
C LEU A 391 18.62 -10.31 -18.80
N ASN A 392 19.24 -10.95 -19.79
CA ASN A 392 19.40 -10.37 -21.12
C ASN A 392 18.04 -10.09 -21.77
N GLN A 393 17.10 -11.04 -21.72
CA GLN A 393 15.74 -10.83 -22.24
C GLN A 393 15.02 -9.67 -21.56
N LEU A 394 15.19 -9.52 -20.24
CA LEU A 394 14.63 -8.40 -19.49
C LEU A 394 15.21 -7.06 -19.98
N HIS A 395 16.53 -6.99 -20.16
CA HIS A 395 17.23 -5.78 -20.62
C HIS A 395 16.90 -5.45 -22.08
N ASP A 396 16.86 -6.46 -22.95
CA ASP A 396 16.46 -6.31 -24.35
C ASP A 396 15.02 -5.83 -24.48
N GLY A 397 14.11 -6.40 -23.70
CA GLY A 397 12.71 -5.98 -23.64
C GLY A 397 12.56 -4.54 -23.15
N PHE A 398 13.35 -4.14 -22.15
CA PHE A 398 13.37 -2.77 -21.66
C PHE A 398 13.94 -1.79 -22.69
N ALA A 399 15.05 -2.15 -23.34
CA ALA A 399 15.66 -1.35 -24.40
C ALA A 399 14.72 -1.19 -25.62
N ALA A 400 14.02 -2.27 -26.00
CA ALA A 400 13.01 -2.23 -27.05
C ALA A 400 11.83 -1.32 -26.67
N GLY A 401 11.35 -1.41 -25.42
CA GLY A 401 10.29 -0.55 -24.91
C GLY A 401 10.68 0.93 -24.93
N ILE A 402 11.90 1.27 -24.48
CA ILE A 402 12.44 2.63 -24.53
C ILE A 402 12.42 3.21 -25.95
N LYS A 403 12.78 2.42 -26.97
CA LYS A 403 12.80 2.87 -28.38
C LYS A 403 11.41 3.25 -28.91
N LEU A 404 10.35 2.70 -28.33
CA LEU A 404 8.97 2.94 -28.73
C LEU A 404 8.32 4.09 -27.96
N LEU A 405 9.00 4.65 -26.95
CA LEU A 405 8.45 5.75 -26.17
C LEU A 405 8.43 7.05 -26.97
N PRO A 406 7.44 7.93 -26.72
CA PRO A 406 7.50 9.31 -27.16
C PRO A 406 8.84 9.97 -26.79
N LEU A 407 9.39 10.76 -27.70
CA LEU A 407 10.73 11.38 -27.59
C LEU A 407 10.97 12.07 -26.23
N GLN A 408 9.94 12.65 -25.64
CA GLN A 408 10.02 13.35 -24.37
C GLN A 408 10.24 12.41 -23.18
N MET A 409 9.57 11.24 -23.16
CA MET A 409 9.86 10.22 -22.15
C MET A 409 11.25 9.64 -22.33
N PHE A 410 11.66 9.42 -23.57
CA PHE A 410 13.00 8.94 -23.89
C PHE A 410 14.08 9.89 -23.36
N ALA A 411 13.95 11.20 -23.64
CA ALA A 411 14.89 12.22 -23.17
C ALA A 411 15.00 12.23 -21.64
N LEU A 412 13.87 12.22 -20.94
CA LEU A 412 13.84 12.21 -19.46
C LEU A 412 14.48 10.95 -18.86
N ILE A 413 14.25 9.78 -19.47
CA ILE A 413 14.90 8.53 -19.03
C ILE A 413 16.43 8.65 -19.17
N LEU A 414 16.91 9.18 -20.30
CA LEU A 414 18.33 9.38 -20.54
C LEU A 414 18.94 10.39 -19.57
N GLU A 415 18.31 11.55 -19.36
CA GLU A 415 18.79 12.56 -18.41
C GLU A 415 18.93 11.98 -17.00
N MET A 416 17.92 11.24 -16.54
CA MET A 416 17.95 10.60 -15.23
C MET A 416 18.99 9.47 -15.12
N TRP A 417 19.28 8.76 -16.21
CA TRP A 417 20.35 7.77 -16.27
C TRP A 417 21.73 8.43 -16.22
N ILE A 418 21.94 9.48 -17.02
CA ILE A 418 23.21 10.23 -17.08
C ILE A 418 23.53 10.85 -15.72
N GLN A 419 22.54 11.48 -15.06
CA GLN A 419 22.70 12.04 -13.71
C GLN A 419 23.14 11.01 -12.66
N LYS A 420 22.71 9.75 -12.80
CA LYS A 420 23.15 8.66 -11.89
C LYS A 420 24.50 8.08 -12.26
N ALA A 421 24.87 8.11 -13.54
CA ALA A 421 26.13 7.56 -14.04
C ALA A 421 27.32 8.51 -13.83
N MET A 422 27.09 9.83 -13.71
CA MET A 422 28.13 10.83 -13.45
C MET A 422 27.83 11.69 -12.20
N PRO A 423 28.14 11.20 -10.99
CA PRO A 423 27.88 11.95 -9.75
C PRO A 423 28.81 13.17 -9.51
N TRP A 424 29.77 13.47 -10.40
CA TRP A 424 30.79 14.51 -10.21
C TRP A 424 30.71 15.71 -11.17
N ALA A 425 29.65 15.82 -11.97
CA ALA A 425 29.46 16.92 -12.94
C ALA A 425 28.38 17.94 -12.52
N ALA A 426 28.28 18.24 -11.23
CA ALA A 426 27.47 19.34 -10.69
C ALA A 426 28.27 20.16 -9.68
#